data_AF-K7QYT3-F1
#
_entry.id   AF-K7QYT3-F1
#
_cell.length_a   1.000
_cell.length_b   1.000
_cell.length_c   1.000
_cell.angle_alpha   90.00
_cell.angle_beta   90.00
_cell.angle_gamma   90.00
#
_symmetry.space_group_name_H-M   'P 1'
#
loop_
_entity.id
_entity.type
_entity.pdbx_description
1 polymer ?
#
loop_
_entity_poly.entity_id
_entity_poly.type
_entity_poly.pdbx_seq_one_letter_code
_entity_poly.pdbx_strand_id
1 'polypeptide(L)'
;MDLTPLDVRYQEFPTAFRGYDKAAVRAYLGQVAEVLEGLVREGEALKERIRALEEENARLKEAEADLKRAVVAAEKIARELKAQAEKEAELIRKEAEAAKEQVLREAAEELKRLRGEIERARQEKALFLSQFKALLQGYLESLERL
;
A
#
# COMPACT_ATOMS: atom_id res chain seq x y z
N MET A 1 -25.45 28.06 -43.50
CA MET A 1 -26.44 29.13 -43.75
C MET A 1 -27.70 28.38 -44.02
N ASP A 2 -28.47 28.17 -42.97
CA ASP A 2 -29.45 27.10 -42.96
C ASP A 2 -30.82 27.77 -42.85
N LEU A 3 -31.74 27.39 -43.73
CA LEU A 3 -33.11 27.88 -43.71
C LEU A 3 -33.70 27.68 -42.31
N THR A 4 -34.26 28.73 -41.73
CA THR A 4 -35.02 28.59 -40.48
C THR A 4 -36.44 28.09 -40.77
N PRO A 5 -37.12 27.49 -39.77
CA PRO A 5 -38.55 27.20 -39.87
C PRO A 5 -39.39 28.40 -40.32
N LEU A 6 -39.03 29.61 -39.89
CA LEU A 6 -39.70 30.85 -40.29
C LEU A 6 -39.43 31.20 -41.75
N ASP A 7 -38.20 31.03 -42.23
CA ASP A 7 -37.85 31.26 -43.64
C ASP A 7 -38.64 30.32 -44.56
N VAL A 8 -38.79 29.04 -44.19
CA VAL A 8 -39.62 28.07 -44.93
C VAL A 8 -41.09 28.46 -44.92
N ARG A 9 -41.61 28.88 -43.75
CA ARG A 9 -43.04 29.21 -43.60
C ARG A 9 -43.45 30.46 -44.37
N TYR A 10 -42.57 31.45 -44.48
CA TYR A 10 -42.84 32.72 -45.16
C TYR A 10 -42.19 32.82 -46.55
N GLN A 11 -41.66 31.72 -47.09
CA GLN A 11 -41.07 31.71 -48.42
C GLN A 11 -42.10 32.07 -49.49
N GLU A 12 -41.81 33.12 -50.25
CA GLU A 12 -42.59 33.52 -51.41
C GLU A 12 -42.00 32.94 -52.71
N PHE A 13 -42.89 32.61 -53.66
CA PHE A 13 -42.52 32.12 -54.98
C PHE A 13 -43.14 32.99 -56.09
N PRO A 14 -42.41 33.27 -57.18
CA PRO A 14 -42.94 34.02 -58.31
C PRO A 14 -44.05 33.24 -59.03
N THR A 15 -44.99 33.96 -59.65
CA THR A 15 -46.13 33.36 -60.36
C THR A 15 -45.84 33.16 -61.85
N ALA A 16 -46.20 32.00 -62.40
CA ALA A 16 -46.08 31.69 -63.83
C ALA A 16 -47.41 31.19 -64.43
N PHE A 17 -47.58 31.32 -65.76
CA PHE A 17 -48.81 30.97 -66.49
C PHE A 17 -49.23 29.49 -66.33
N ARG A 18 -48.31 28.61 -65.92
CA ARG A 18 -48.58 27.25 -65.43
C ARG A 18 -47.71 27.01 -64.19
N GLY A 19 -48.32 26.62 -63.07
CA GLY A 19 -47.62 26.40 -61.81
C GLY A 19 -48.47 25.60 -60.81
N TYR A 20 -47.87 25.23 -59.69
CA TYR A 20 -48.56 24.53 -58.60
C TYR A 20 -49.60 25.43 -57.93
N ASP A 21 -50.63 24.80 -57.33
CA ASP A 21 -51.63 25.50 -56.53
C ASP A 21 -50.97 26.15 -55.31
N LYS A 22 -51.10 27.48 -55.21
CA LYS A 22 -50.55 28.29 -54.13
C LYS A 22 -51.07 27.88 -52.76
N ALA A 23 -52.34 27.44 -52.66
CA ALA A 23 -52.91 27.01 -51.39
C ALA A 23 -52.27 25.70 -50.91
N ALA A 24 -52.16 24.72 -51.80
CA ALA A 24 -51.49 23.45 -51.52
C ALA A 24 -50.01 23.63 -51.17
N VAL A 25 -49.27 24.49 -51.91
CA VAL A 25 -47.87 24.79 -51.62
C VAL A 25 -47.71 25.47 -50.25
N ARG A 26 -48.56 26.43 -49.89
CA ARG A 26 -48.53 27.05 -48.55
C ARG A 26 -48.81 26.06 -47.43
N ALA A 27 -49.78 25.16 -47.61
CA ALA A 27 -50.08 24.12 -46.63
C ALA A 27 -48.87 23.19 -46.42
N TYR A 28 -48.21 22.79 -47.51
CA TYR A 28 -47.00 21.97 -47.45
C TYR A 28 -45.83 22.70 -46.78
N LEU A 29 -45.55 23.97 -47.14
CA LEU A 29 -44.53 24.77 -46.45
C LEU A 29 -44.81 24.91 -44.95
N GLY A 30 -46.08 25.02 -44.55
CA GLY A 30 -46.48 25.04 -43.15
C GLY A 30 -46.10 23.75 -42.40
N GLN A 31 -46.31 22.59 -43.02
CA GLN A 31 -45.93 21.28 -42.48
C GLN A 31 -44.40 21.10 -42.44
N VAL A 32 -43.70 21.48 -43.52
CA VAL A 32 -42.23 21.40 -43.57
C VAL A 32 -41.60 22.29 -42.50
N ALA A 33 -42.13 23.50 -42.29
CA ALA A 33 -41.67 24.39 -41.23
C ALA A 33 -41.85 23.78 -39.83
N GLU A 34 -42.98 23.11 -39.57
CA GLU A 34 -43.25 22.45 -38.29
C GLU A 34 -42.30 21.26 -38.03
N VAL A 35 -42.06 20.43 -39.05
CA VAL A 35 -41.07 19.35 -38.97
C VAL A 35 -39.66 19.91 -38.75
N LEU A 36 -39.30 20.98 -39.46
CA LEU A 36 -38.00 21.62 -39.32
C LEU A 36 -37.81 22.23 -37.92
N GLU A 37 -38.85 22.82 -37.34
CA GLU A 37 -38.82 23.32 -35.97
C GLU A 37 -38.61 22.17 -34.95
N GLY A 38 -39.28 21.04 -35.16
CA GLY A 38 -39.07 19.83 -34.37
C GLY A 38 -37.62 19.34 -34.42
N LEU A 39 -37.03 19.27 -35.62
CA LEU A 39 -35.64 18.86 -35.83
C LEU A 39 -34.65 19.83 -35.18
N VAL A 40 -34.90 21.15 -35.24
CA VAL A 40 -34.05 22.14 -34.57
C VAL A 40 -34.07 21.94 -33.06
N ARG A 41 -35.26 21.78 -32.46
CA ARG A 41 -35.41 21.55 -31.02
C ARG A 41 -34.75 20.25 -30.57
N GLU A 42 -34.93 19.16 -31.32
CA GLU A 42 -34.26 17.89 -31.05
C GLU A 42 -32.74 18.03 -31.17
N GLY A 43 -32.26 18.74 -32.18
CA GLY A 43 -30.83 19.01 -32.38
C GLY A 43 -30.21 19.80 -31.23
N GLU A 44 -30.91 20.79 -30.69
CA GLU A 44 -30.48 21.54 -29.51
C GLU A 44 -30.48 20.65 -28.25
N ALA A 45 -31.54 19.86 -28.03
CA ALA A 45 -31.62 18.94 -26.90
C ALA A 45 -30.51 17.87 -26.93
N LEU A 46 -30.21 17.31 -28.11
CA LEU A 46 -29.12 16.35 -28.29
C LEU A 46 -27.75 17.00 -28.06
N LYS A 47 -27.53 18.23 -28.52
CA LYS A 47 -26.27 18.97 -28.27
C LYS A 47 -26.04 19.21 -26.78
N GLU A 48 -27.08 19.61 -26.05
CA GLU A 48 -26.98 19.79 -24.59
C GLU A 48 -26.73 18.45 -23.88
N ARG A 49 -27.37 17.37 -24.33
CA ARG A 49 -27.11 16.03 -23.79
C ARG A 49 -25.67 15.57 -24.04
N ILE A 50 -25.14 15.81 -25.24
CA ILE A 50 -23.75 15.50 -25.59
C ILE A 50 -22.79 16.26 -24.69
N ARG A 51 -22.98 17.58 -24.53
CA ARG A 51 -22.15 18.40 -23.64
C ARG A 51 -22.12 17.88 -22.21
N ALA A 52 -23.29 17.56 -21.65
CA ALA A 52 -23.38 17.00 -20.30
C ALA A 52 -22.64 15.66 -20.17
N LEU A 53 -22.77 14.78 -21.16
CA LEU A 53 -22.07 13.48 -21.17
C LEU A 53 -20.56 13.64 -21.35
N GLU A 54 -20.11 14.60 -22.15
CA GLU A 54 -18.69 14.91 -22.32
C GLU A 54 -18.06 15.44 -21.02
N GLU A 55 -18.76 16.33 -20.30
CA GLU A 55 -18.33 16.81 -18.99
C GLU A 55 -18.26 15.69 -17.95
N GLU A 56 -19.27 14.82 -17.89
CA GLU A 56 -19.27 13.65 -17.00
C GLU A 56 -18.13 12.69 -17.34
N ASN A 57 -17.91 12.42 -18.63
CA ASN A 57 -16.82 11.56 -19.09
C ASN A 57 -15.44 12.13 -18.72
N ALA A 58 -15.26 13.46 -18.85
CA ALA A 58 -14.03 14.13 -18.47
C ALA A 58 -13.76 13.97 -16.96
N ARG A 59 -14.78 14.18 -16.11
CA ARG A 59 -14.67 13.99 -14.65
C ARG A 59 -14.33 12.54 -14.29
N LEU A 60 -14.98 11.57 -14.94
CA LEU A 60 -14.71 10.15 -14.69
C LEU A 60 -13.28 9.77 -15.10
N LYS A 61 -12.77 10.28 -16.22
CA LYS A 61 -11.39 10.06 -16.65
C LYS A 61 -10.37 10.64 -15.67
N GLU A 62 -10.64 11.83 -15.13
CA GLU A 62 -9.79 12.44 -14.11
C GLU A 62 -9.78 11.61 -12.82
N ALA A 63 -10.95 11.20 -12.34
CA ALA A 63 -11.08 10.33 -11.18
C ALA A 63 -10.39 8.96 -11.38
N GLU A 64 -10.49 8.38 -12.57
CA GLU A 64 -9.79 7.14 -12.92
C GLU A 64 -8.27 7.33 -12.91
N ALA A 65 -7.77 8.45 -13.42
CA ALA A 65 -6.35 8.78 -13.40
C ALA A 65 -5.84 8.95 -11.95
N ASP A 66 -6.61 9.60 -11.09
CA ASP A 66 -6.31 9.75 -9.66
C ASP A 66 -6.29 8.40 -8.95
N LEU A 67 -7.28 7.56 -9.20
CA LEU A 67 -7.34 6.22 -8.63
C LEU A 67 -6.14 5.37 -9.06
N LYS A 68 -5.77 5.41 -10.35
CA LYS A 68 -4.56 4.74 -10.86
C LYS A 68 -3.30 5.23 -10.17
N ARG A 69 -3.15 6.55 -9.98
CA ARG A 69 -2.02 7.13 -9.22
C ARG A 69 -2.00 6.66 -7.77
N ALA A 70 -3.15 6.63 -7.12
CA ALA A 70 -3.29 6.18 -5.73
C ALA A 70 -2.91 4.69 -5.58
N VAL A 71 -3.35 3.84 -6.51
CA VAL A 71 -2.99 2.40 -6.52
C VAL A 71 -1.49 2.21 -6.67
N VAL A 72 -0.86 2.89 -7.63
CA VAL A 72 0.60 2.81 -7.83
C VAL A 72 1.36 3.30 -6.60
N ALA A 73 0.90 4.38 -5.96
CA ALA A 73 1.48 4.88 -4.72
C ALA A 73 1.34 3.85 -3.57
N ALA A 74 0.17 3.25 -3.42
CA ALA A 74 -0.08 2.21 -2.42
C ALA A 74 0.81 0.97 -2.64
N GLU A 75 0.98 0.52 -3.88
CA GLU A 75 1.88 -0.58 -4.21
C GLU A 75 3.34 -0.25 -3.87
N LYS A 76 3.78 0.98 -4.15
CA LYS A 76 5.13 1.44 -3.82
C LYS A 76 5.35 1.44 -2.30
N ILE A 77 4.42 2.01 -1.54
CA ILE A 77 4.47 2.04 -0.07
C ILE A 77 4.50 0.60 0.49
N ALA A 78 3.66 -0.29 -0.04
CA ALA A 78 3.64 -1.69 0.41
C ALA A 78 4.99 -2.40 0.16
N ARG A 79 5.63 -2.15 -0.99
CA ARG A 79 6.97 -2.70 -1.29
C ARG A 79 8.04 -2.12 -0.37
N GLU A 80 8.01 -0.82 -0.12
CA GLU A 80 8.95 -0.15 0.80
C GLU A 80 8.79 -0.68 2.23
N LEU A 81 7.56 -0.81 2.72
CA LEU A 81 7.26 -1.35 4.03
C LEU A 81 7.75 -2.80 4.17
N LYS A 82 7.49 -3.64 3.16
CA LYS A 82 7.98 -5.03 3.14
C LYS A 82 9.51 -5.08 3.18
N ALA A 83 10.20 -4.29 2.36
CA ALA A 83 11.65 -4.25 2.34
C ALA A 83 12.25 -3.74 3.67
N GLN A 84 11.59 -2.78 4.32
CA GLN A 84 11.98 -2.30 5.64
C GLN A 84 11.80 -3.37 6.71
N ALA A 85 10.64 -4.04 6.73
CA ALA A 85 10.36 -5.13 7.66
C ALA A 85 11.34 -6.31 7.50
N GLU A 86 11.71 -6.67 6.27
CA GLU A 86 12.72 -7.70 6.01
C GLU A 86 14.10 -7.31 6.56
N LYS A 87 14.53 -6.06 6.37
CA LYS A 87 15.79 -5.55 6.94
C LYS A 87 15.78 -5.54 8.46
N GLU A 88 14.68 -5.08 9.05
CA GLU A 88 14.52 -5.01 10.51
C GLU A 88 14.50 -6.42 11.12
N ALA A 89 13.82 -7.37 10.49
CA ALA A 89 13.85 -8.78 10.90
C ALA A 89 15.26 -9.39 10.81
N GLU A 90 16.03 -9.06 9.76
CA GLU A 90 17.42 -9.51 9.64
C GLU A 90 18.31 -8.90 10.73
N LEU A 91 18.12 -7.62 11.06
CA LEU A 91 18.83 -6.94 12.14
C LEU A 91 18.53 -7.58 13.49
N ILE A 92 17.25 -7.77 13.83
CA ILE A 92 16.81 -8.44 15.05
C ILE A 92 17.43 -9.84 15.16
N ARG A 93 17.45 -10.61 14.06
CA ARG A 93 18.08 -11.94 14.05
C ARG A 93 19.57 -11.85 14.37
N LYS A 94 20.30 -10.93 13.73
CA LYS A 94 21.74 -10.74 13.97
C LYS A 94 22.03 -10.30 15.41
N GLU A 95 21.23 -9.39 15.95
CA GLU A 95 21.35 -8.94 17.35
C GLU A 95 21.07 -10.08 18.33
N ALA A 96 20.04 -10.88 18.09
CA ALA A 96 19.72 -12.04 18.91
C ALA A 96 20.82 -13.12 18.85
N GLU A 97 21.40 -13.37 17.67
CA GLU A 97 22.54 -14.28 17.51
C GLU A 97 23.78 -13.77 18.25
N ALA A 98 24.09 -12.48 18.15
CA ALA A 98 25.21 -11.86 18.85
C ALA A 98 25.02 -11.91 20.39
N ALA A 99 23.82 -11.57 20.87
CA ALA A 99 23.50 -11.64 22.30
C ALA A 99 23.59 -13.07 22.84
N LYS A 100 23.06 -14.05 22.09
CA LYS A 100 23.19 -15.47 22.43
C LYS A 100 24.65 -15.88 22.55
N GLU A 101 25.47 -15.51 21.57
CA GLU A 101 26.89 -15.85 21.55
C GLU A 101 27.66 -15.21 22.71
N GLN A 102 27.29 -13.98 23.09
CA GLN A 102 27.84 -13.32 24.28
C GLN A 102 27.47 -14.06 25.56
N VAL A 103 26.20 -14.41 25.76
CA VAL A 103 25.73 -15.15 26.93
C VAL A 103 26.42 -16.52 27.04
N LEU A 104 26.61 -17.23 25.92
CA LEU A 104 27.32 -18.50 25.92
C LEU A 104 28.79 -18.35 26.30
N ARG A 105 29.46 -17.28 25.83
CA ARG A 105 30.84 -16.99 26.22
C ARG A 105 30.96 -16.68 27.71
N GLU A 106 30.11 -15.81 28.23
CA GLU A 106 30.08 -15.46 29.66
C GLU A 106 29.82 -16.71 30.53
N ALA A 107 28.87 -17.57 30.14
CA ALA A 107 28.58 -18.81 30.83
C ALA A 107 29.77 -19.80 30.78
N ALA A 108 30.49 -19.89 29.66
CA ALA A 108 31.65 -20.75 29.53
C ALA A 108 32.83 -20.27 30.39
N GLU A 109 33.07 -18.96 30.46
CA GLU A 109 34.08 -18.36 31.32
C GLU A 109 33.77 -18.57 32.80
N GLU A 110 32.50 -18.38 33.18
CA GLU A 110 32.03 -18.61 34.54
C GLU A 110 32.16 -20.09 34.94
N LEU A 111 31.79 -21.01 34.05
CA LEU A 111 31.96 -22.44 34.27
C LEU A 111 33.44 -22.81 34.46
N LYS A 112 34.33 -22.21 33.68
CA LYS A 112 35.79 -22.41 33.82
C LYS A 112 36.29 -21.88 35.17
N ARG A 113 35.83 -20.71 35.60
CA ARG A 113 36.15 -20.11 36.91
C ARG A 113 35.72 -21.02 38.05
N LEU A 114 34.45 -21.44 38.05
CA LEU A 114 33.87 -22.33 39.06
C LEU A 114 34.61 -23.68 39.14
N ARG A 115 34.96 -24.28 38.00
CA ARG A 115 35.79 -25.50 37.99
C ARG A 115 37.15 -25.28 38.65
N GLY A 116 37.79 -24.14 38.38
CA GLY A 116 39.06 -23.78 39.02
C GLY A 116 38.95 -23.53 40.52
N GLU A 117 37.81 -23.04 40.99
CA GLU A 117 37.52 -22.87 42.42
C GLU A 117 37.25 -24.20 43.12
N ILE A 118 36.50 -25.09 42.48
CA ILE A 118 36.24 -26.45 42.97
C ILE A 118 37.56 -27.22 43.15
N GLU A 119 38.46 -27.15 42.17
CA GLU A 119 39.75 -27.85 42.26
C GLU A 119 40.65 -27.25 43.34
N ARG A 120 40.67 -25.92 43.51
CA ARG A 120 41.38 -25.27 44.63
C ARG A 120 40.84 -25.71 45.98
N ALA A 121 39.51 -25.68 46.17
CA ALA A 121 38.88 -26.12 47.41
C ALA A 121 39.17 -27.61 47.72
N ARG A 122 39.24 -28.46 46.69
CA ARG A 122 39.63 -29.87 46.84
C ARG A 122 41.08 -30.02 47.31
N GLN A 123 42.00 -29.24 46.75
CA GLN A 123 43.41 -29.24 47.16
C GLN A 123 43.58 -28.73 48.60
N GLU A 124 42.91 -27.63 48.96
CA GLU A 124 42.91 -27.09 50.33
C GLU A 124 42.38 -28.11 51.33
N LYS A 125 41.26 -28.78 51.01
CA LYS A 125 40.71 -29.86 51.84
C LYS A 125 41.70 -31.01 52.01
N ALA A 126 42.34 -31.46 50.93
CA ALA A 126 43.31 -32.55 50.99
C ALA A 126 44.52 -32.19 51.86
N LEU A 127 45.03 -30.95 51.71
CA LEU A 127 46.13 -30.44 52.52
C LEU A 127 45.74 -30.38 54.01
N PHE A 128 44.57 -29.82 54.32
CA PHE A 128 44.05 -29.77 55.69
C PHE A 128 43.93 -31.16 56.32
N LEU A 129 43.34 -32.12 55.61
CA LEU A 129 43.20 -33.50 56.11
C LEU A 129 44.57 -34.15 56.37
N SER A 130 45.55 -33.92 55.49
CA SER A 130 46.92 -34.41 55.67
C SER A 130 47.59 -33.82 56.90
N GLN A 131 47.54 -32.49 57.05
CA GLN A 131 48.09 -31.78 58.20
C GLN A 131 47.42 -32.19 59.51
N PHE A 132 46.10 -32.33 59.50
CA PHE A 132 45.32 -32.74 60.66
C PHE A 132 45.64 -34.18 61.08
N LYS A 133 45.78 -35.10 60.10
CA LYS A 133 46.21 -36.47 60.38
C LYS A 133 47.61 -36.53 60.99
N ALA A 134 48.56 -35.77 60.45
CA ALA A 134 49.91 -35.69 61.00
C ALA A 134 49.93 -35.14 62.44
N LEU A 135 49.11 -34.11 62.72
CA LEU A 135 48.95 -33.56 64.06
C LEU A 135 48.43 -34.63 65.05
N LEU A 136 47.37 -35.36 64.68
CA LEU A 136 46.82 -36.42 65.52
C LEU A 136 47.83 -37.56 65.76
N GLN A 137 48.59 -37.95 64.74
CA GLN A 137 49.66 -38.95 64.88
C GLN A 137 50.74 -38.48 65.85
N GLY A 138 51.17 -37.21 65.76
CA GLY A 138 52.12 -36.62 66.71
C GLY A 138 51.62 -36.62 68.15
N TYR A 139 50.32 -36.35 68.39
CA TYR A 139 49.73 -36.48 69.71
C TYR A 139 49.68 -37.93 70.21
N LEU A 140 49.40 -38.90 69.33
CA LEU A 140 49.37 -40.32 69.68
C LEU A 140 50.75 -40.81 70.10
N GLU A 141 51.79 -40.51 69.32
CA GLU A 141 53.18 -40.86 69.65
C GLU A 141 53.64 -40.25 70.98
N SER A 142 53.16 -39.04 71.31
CA SER A 142 53.47 -38.40 72.59
C SER A 142 52.82 -39.13 73.78
N LEU A 143 51.65 -39.72 73.59
CA LEU A 143 50.95 -40.47 74.64
C LEU A 143 51.56 -41.86 74.85
N GLU A 144 52.08 -42.49 73.80
CA GLU A 144 52.77 -43.80 73.89
C GLU A 144 54.15 -43.74 74.56
N ARG A 145 54.73 -42.54 74.70
CA ARG A 145 56.02 -42.31 75.39
C ARG A 145 55.88 -42.01 76.89
N LEU A 146 54.66 -41.93 77.41
CA LEU A 146 54.33 -41.84 78.83
C LEU A 146 54.14 -43.23 79.44
#